data_AF-A0A960EF03-F1
#
_entry.id   AF-A0A960EF03-F1
#
_cell.length_a   1.000
_cell.length_b   1.000
_cell.length_c   1.000
_cell.angle_alpha   90.00
_cell.angle_beta   90.00
_cell.angle_gamma   90.00
#
_symmetry.space_group_name_H-M   'P 1'
#
loop_
_entity.id
_entity.type
_entity.pdbx_description
1 polymer ?
#
loop_
_entity_poly.entity_id
_entity_poly.type
_entity_poly.pdbx_seq_one_letter_code
_entity_poly.pdbx_strand_id
1 'polypeptide(L)'
;ASQMVDARGESVQVRIGATASDGRDALFAASGRSITFPGYLRAYVEGSDDPDAALDDRETLLPVLAEGQALPTPAIEPKGHRTSPPARFTEASLVKRLEELGIGRPSTYASIMQTIQDRGYVWKKGSALVPTWTAFAVIQLLEEHFSDVVDYAFTARMEDELDQIAAGQVEREPWLNRFWFGDEAGEPTAELADVSPGSPGLKALVERGKDTIDPAEINVVRRFVTDDGEEIVVKPGRYGPYLKKGDDSASIPDDLTPDELDLAKAVELLDAPSGDRVLGVHPETGLDVVVKNGRFGPYVQMGEMPEGKGKVKPEDKPKTASLFKT
;
A
#
# COMPACT_ATOMS: atom_id res chain seq x y z
N ALA A 1 -19.66 -19.97 20.55
CA ALA A 1 -18.26 -20.43 20.64
C ALA A 1 -17.60 -20.04 21.97
N SER A 2 -17.57 -18.76 22.34
CA SER A 2 -16.82 -18.23 23.51
C SER A 2 -17.16 -18.79 24.91
N GLN A 3 -18.25 -19.56 25.06
CA GLN A 3 -18.63 -20.22 26.33
C GLN A 3 -18.60 -21.75 26.22
N MET A 4 -18.13 -22.27 25.09
CA MET A 4 -17.99 -23.70 24.87
C MET A 4 -16.59 -24.15 25.31
N VAL A 5 -16.46 -25.43 25.61
CA VAL A 5 -15.18 -26.06 25.97
C VAL A 5 -14.18 -26.05 24.81
N ASP A 6 -12.90 -26.10 25.15
CA ASP A 6 -11.80 -26.13 24.18
C ASP A 6 -11.86 -27.36 23.26
N ALA A 7 -11.36 -27.18 22.04
CA ALA A 7 -11.06 -28.29 21.15
C ALA A 7 -9.86 -29.09 21.68
N ARG A 8 -9.85 -30.41 21.45
CA ARG A 8 -8.74 -31.31 21.79
C ARG A 8 -8.38 -32.15 20.59
N GLY A 9 -7.09 -32.39 20.41
CA GLY A 9 -6.56 -33.10 19.27
C GLY A 9 -5.15 -33.61 19.52
N GLU A 10 -4.61 -34.28 18.51
CA GLU A 10 -3.25 -34.78 18.50
C GLU A 10 -2.53 -34.19 17.29
N SER A 11 -1.26 -33.84 17.48
CA SER A 11 -0.37 -33.47 16.38
C SER A 11 0.77 -34.45 16.33
N VAL A 12 0.99 -35.02 15.15
CA VAL A 12 1.95 -36.10 14.92
C VAL A 12 2.94 -35.65 13.88
N GLN A 13 4.23 -35.79 14.16
CA GLN A 13 5.31 -35.55 13.21
C GLN A 13 6.02 -36.86 12.91
N VAL A 14 6.18 -37.16 11.63
CA VAL A 14 6.87 -38.36 11.15
C VAL A 14 8.08 -37.93 10.34
N ARG A 15 9.23 -38.56 10.61
CA ARG A 15 10.47 -38.40 9.84
C ARG A 15 10.80 -39.71 9.15
N ILE A 16 11.01 -39.66 7.84
CA ILE A 16 11.27 -40.84 7.01
C ILE A 16 12.67 -40.68 6.42
N GLY A 17 13.59 -41.55 6.84
CA GLY A 17 14.91 -41.66 6.23
C GLY A 17 14.85 -42.47 4.94
N ALA A 18 15.59 -42.04 3.93
CA ALA A 18 15.78 -42.75 2.68
C ALA A 18 17.21 -42.57 2.19
N THR A 19 17.70 -43.53 1.41
CA THR A 19 18.99 -43.41 0.71
C THR A 19 18.71 -43.30 -0.79
N ALA A 20 19.19 -42.23 -1.40
CA ALA A 20 19.09 -42.00 -2.84
C ALA A 20 19.92 -43.04 -3.61
N SER A 21 19.62 -43.23 -4.89
CA SER A 21 20.32 -44.20 -5.75
C SER A 21 21.81 -43.93 -5.93
N ASP A 22 22.27 -42.70 -5.64
CA ASP A 22 23.67 -42.30 -5.66
C ASP A 22 24.35 -42.36 -4.28
N GLY A 23 23.68 -42.96 -3.29
CA GLY A 23 24.21 -43.19 -1.94
C GLY A 23 24.07 -42.02 -0.97
N ARG A 24 23.40 -40.92 -1.37
CA ARG A 24 23.12 -39.80 -0.46
C ARG A 24 21.95 -40.11 0.46
N ASP A 25 22.08 -39.74 1.73
CA ASP A 25 20.97 -39.79 2.67
C ASP A 25 20.00 -38.63 2.42
N ALA A 26 18.71 -38.94 2.49
CA ALA A 26 17.59 -38.02 2.36
C ALA A 26 16.66 -38.17 3.56
N LEU A 27 16.09 -37.05 4.00
CA LEU A 27 15.12 -37.01 5.09
C LEU A 27 13.85 -36.34 4.60
N PHE A 28 12.75 -37.08 4.69
CA PHE A 28 11.41 -36.57 4.44
C PHE A 28 10.70 -36.33 5.77
N ALA A 29 9.83 -35.31 5.82
CA ALA A 29 9.01 -35.02 6.97
C ALA A 29 7.54 -34.92 6.55
N ALA A 30 6.67 -35.47 7.40
CA ALA A 30 5.23 -35.30 7.29
C ALA A 30 4.68 -34.87 8.64
N SER A 31 3.75 -33.92 8.63
CA SER A 31 3.06 -33.46 9.83
C SER A 31 1.56 -33.71 9.66
N GLY A 32 0.95 -34.25 10.71
CA GLY A 32 -0.47 -34.51 10.79
C GLY A 32 -1.09 -33.81 12.00
N ARG A 33 -2.39 -33.52 11.88
CA ARG A 33 -3.21 -32.99 12.95
C ARG A 33 -4.57 -33.67 12.91
N SER A 34 -5.01 -34.19 14.05
CA SER A 34 -6.36 -34.73 14.24
C SER A 34 -7.07 -34.01 15.39
N ILE A 35 -8.38 -33.91 15.32
CA ILE A 35 -9.27 -33.26 16.28
C ILE A 35 -10.13 -34.36 16.90
N THR A 36 -9.68 -34.89 18.04
CA THR A 36 -10.43 -35.89 18.81
C THR A 36 -11.74 -35.34 19.39
N PHE A 37 -11.78 -34.04 19.70
CA PHE A 37 -12.94 -33.38 20.24
C PHE A 37 -13.00 -31.94 19.73
N PRO A 38 -14.03 -31.57 18.94
CA PRO A 38 -14.04 -30.26 18.27
C PRO A 38 -14.39 -29.08 19.19
N GLY A 39 -15.00 -29.29 20.36
CA GLY A 39 -15.32 -28.20 21.30
C GLY A 39 -16.04 -27.02 20.63
N TYR A 40 -15.54 -25.81 20.85
CA TYR A 40 -16.08 -24.58 20.26
C TYR A 40 -16.03 -24.54 18.72
N LEU A 41 -15.13 -25.31 18.07
CA LEU A 41 -15.00 -25.36 16.60
C LEU A 41 -16.29 -25.84 15.92
N ARG A 42 -17.16 -26.57 16.62
CA ARG A 42 -18.49 -26.93 16.11
C ARG A 42 -19.40 -25.73 15.84
N ALA A 43 -19.18 -24.63 16.55
CA ALA A 43 -20.03 -23.45 16.46
C ALA A 43 -19.35 -22.30 15.71
N TYR A 44 -18.02 -22.27 15.64
CA TYR A 44 -17.29 -21.20 14.98
C TYR A 44 -15.86 -21.65 14.62
N VAL A 45 -15.46 -21.35 13.40
CA VAL A 45 -14.08 -21.47 12.92
C VAL A 45 -13.71 -20.11 12.35
N GLU A 46 -12.63 -19.53 12.84
CA GLU A 46 -12.14 -18.24 12.34
C GLU A 46 -11.63 -18.43 10.91
N GLY A 47 -12.03 -17.53 10.00
CA GLY A 47 -11.55 -17.52 8.63
C GLY A 47 -10.12 -16.99 8.55
N SER A 48 -9.43 -17.32 7.47
CA SER A 48 -8.13 -16.74 7.13
C SER A 48 -8.26 -15.86 5.89
N ASP A 49 -7.56 -14.73 5.88
CA ASP A 49 -7.40 -13.88 4.69
C ASP A 49 -6.46 -14.53 3.66
N ASP A 50 -5.58 -15.44 4.09
CA ASP A 50 -4.78 -16.29 3.21
C ASP A 50 -5.61 -17.52 2.78
N PRO A 51 -5.94 -17.66 1.48
CA PRO A 51 -6.74 -18.78 0.97
C PRO A 51 -6.02 -20.15 1.08
N ASP A 52 -4.70 -20.16 1.19
CA ASP A 52 -3.90 -21.38 1.34
C ASP A 52 -3.70 -21.77 2.81
N ALA A 53 -4.02 -20.89 3.76
CA ALA A 53 -3.88 -21.18 5.17
C ALA A 53 -4.80 -22.31 5.62
N ALA A 54 -4.26 -23.23 6.42
CA ALA A 54 -5.06 -24.27 7.05
C ALA A 54 -5.91 -23.66 8.18
N LEU A 55 -7.24 -23.69 8.01
CA LEU A 55 -8.19 -23.34 9.07
C LEU A 55 -8.07 -24.30 10.26
N ASP A 56 -8.52 -23.86 11.43
CA ASP A 56 -8.31 -24.59 12.69
C ASP A 56 -9.06 -25.93 12.78
N ASP A 57 -10.14 -26.10 12.03
CA ASP A 57 -10.90 -27.34 11.94
C ASP A 57 -10.35 -28.33 10.88
N ARG A 58 -9.37 -27.90 10.08
CA ARG A 58 -8.77 -28.75 9.04
C ARG A 58 -7.85 -29.78 9.66
N GLU A 59 -8.20 -31.06 9.47
CA GLU A 59 -7.38 -32.20 9.86
C GLU A 59 -6.47 -32.66 8.71
N THR A 60 -5.29 -33.15 9.06
CA THR A 60 -4.39 -33.88 8.16
C THR A 60 -4.07 -35.20 8.84
N LEU A 61 -4.80 -36.25 8.48
CA LEU A 61 -4.67 -37.55 9.11
C LEU A 61 -3.46 -38.29 8.53
N LEU A 62 -2.61 -38.79 9.42
CA LEU A 62 -1.51 -39.67 9.07
C LEU A 62 -1.88 -41.12 9.40
N PRO A 63 -1.40 -42.10 8.61
CA PRO A 63 -1.56 -43.51 8.97
C PRO A 63 -0.78 -43.84 10.25
N VAL A 64 -1.20 -44.89 10.94
CA VAL A 64 -0.46 -45.44 12.09
C VAL A 64 0.85 -46.03 11.57
N LEU A 65 1.96 -45.58 12.13
CA LEU A 65 3.32 -46.02 11.78
C LEU A 65 4.09 -46.45 13.03
N ALA A 66 5.02 -47.38 12.87
CA ALA A 66 5.97 -47.79 13.91
C ALA A 66 7.40 -47.37 13.58
N GLU A 67 8.23 -47.13 14.60
CA GLU A 67 9.65 -46.87 14.41
C GLU A 67 10.33 -48.06 13.71
N GLY A 68 11.16 -47.75 12.70
CA GLY A 68 11.83 -48.76 11.88
C GLY A 68 10.93 -49.47 10.85
N GLN A 69 9.65 -49.11 10.74
CA GLN A 69 8.76 -49.68 9.72
C GLN A 69 9.25 -49.34 8.31
N ALA A 70 9.45 -50.38 7.50
CA ALA A 70 9.74 -50.21 6.08
C ALA A 70 8.49 -49.69 5.35
N LEU A 71 8.66 -48.60 4.60
CA LEU A 71 7.61 -48.02 3.77
C LEU A 71 7.82 -48.41 2.30
N PRO A 72 6.74 -48.66 1.53
CA PRO A 72 6.86 -48.87 0.10
C PRO A 72 7.46 -47.64 -0.56
N THR A 73 8.27 -47.86 -1.61
CA THR A 73 8.88 -46.76 -2.37
C THR A 73 7.78 -45.85 -2.93
N PRO A 74 7.71 -44.58 -2.50
CA PRO A 74 6.69 -43.67 -2.97
C PRO A 74 6.97 -43.23 -4.41
N ALA A 75 5.94 -42.71 -5.08
CA ALA A 75 6.15 -41.88 -6.25
C ALA A 75 6.86 -40.59 -5.81
N ILE A 76 7.92 -40.21 -6.51
CA ILE A 76 8.69 -38.98 -6.22
C ILE A 76 8.35 -37.96 -7.30
N GLU A 77 7.75 -36.85 -6.89
CA GLU A 77 7.47 -35.70 -7.75
C GLU A 77 8.35 -34.52 -7.32
N PRO A 78 9.29 -34.07 -8.16
CA PRO A 78 10.06 -32.86 -7.90
C PRO A 78 9.16 -31.63 -7.94
N LYS A 79 9.08 -30.89 -6.82
CA LYS A 79 8.31 -29.64 -6.74
C LYS A 79 9.22 -28.43 -6.69
N GLY A 80 9.05 -27.53 -7.66
CA GLY A 80 9.66 -26.21 -7.65
C GLY A 80 8.77 -25.22 -6.90
N HIS A 81 9.36 -24.43 -6.02
CA HIS A 81 8.67 -23.35 -5.30
C HIS A 81 9.39 -22.03 -5.56
N ARG A 82 8.64 -20.93 -5.50
CA ARG A 82 9.17 -19.56 -5.50
C ARG A 82 8.68 -18.86 -4.25
N THR A 83 9.51 -18.00 -3.68
CA THR A 83 9.07 -17.12 -2.59
C THR A 83 8.07 -16.12 -3.12
N SER A 84 6.96 -15.96 -2.41
CA SER A 84 5.99 -14.90 -2.65
C SER A 84 6.37 -13.64 -1.87
N PRO A 85 6.10 -12.44 -2.38
CA PRO A 85 6.21 -11.22 -1.59
C PRO A 85 5.20 -11.22 -0.44
N PRO A 86 5.39 -10.37 0.59
CA PRO A 86 4.40 -10.15 1.62
C PRO A 86 3.04 -9.77 1.02
N ALA A 87 1.96 -10.33 1.56
CA ALA A 87 0.62 -10.01 1.12
C ALA A 87 0.28 -8.54 1.42
N ARG A 88 -0.50 -7.92 0.53
CA ARG A 88 -1.07 -6.60 0.80
C ARG A 88 -2.11 -6.70 1.92
N PHE A 89 -2.36 -5.57 2.59
CA PHE A 89 -3.44 -5.50 3.56
C PHE A 89 -4.80 -5.66 2.90
N THR A 90 -5.68 -6.40 3.56
CA THR A 90 -7.14 -6.32 3.46
C THR A 90 -7.65 -5.27 4.43
N GLU A 91 -8.93 -4.90 4.39
CA GLU A 91 -9.51 -4.07 5.46
C GLU A 91 -9.38 -4.75 6.83
N ALA A 92 -9.63 -6.06 6.93
CA ALA A 92 -9.54 -6.79 8.19
C ALA A 92 -8.12 -6.80 8.76
N SER A 93 -7.12 -7.14 7.95
CA SER A 93 -5.72 -7.13 8.40
C SER A 93 -5.18 -5.73 8.67
N LEU A 94 -5.67 -4.69 7.97
CA LEU A 94 -5.31 -3.30 8.29
C LEU A 94 -5.96 -2.85 9.61
N VAL A 95 -7.22 -3.17 9.87
CA VAL A 95 -7.90 -2.89 11.15
C VAL A 95 -7.15 -3.58 12.29
N LYS A 96 -6.84 -4.87 12.13
CA LYS A 96 -6.03 -5.62 13.09
C LYS A 96 -4.68 -4.94 13.35
N ARG A 97 -4.02 -4.48 12.28
CA ARG A 97 -2.73 -3.79 12.42
C ARG A 97 -2.84 -2.45 13.13
N LEU A 98 -3.89 -1.68 12.86
CA LEU A 98 -4.17 -0.42 13.55
C LEU A 98 -4.44 -0.64 15.04
N GLU A 99 -5.23 -1.67 15.38
CA GLU A 99 -5.49 -2.09 16.75
C GLU A 99 -4.20 -2.51 17.48
N GLU A 100 -3.36 -3.35 16.88
CA GLU A 100 -2.06 -3.76 17.43
C GLU A 100 -1.12 -2.57 17.68
N LEU A 101 -1.21 -1.53 16.85
CA LEU A 101 -0.42 -0.31 17.00
C LEU A 101 -1.03 0.72 17.95
N GLY A 102 -2.23 0.48 18.49
CA GLY A 102 -2.96 1.46 19.31
C GLY A 102 -3.46 2.67 18.54
N ILE A 103 -3.51 2.60 17.20
CA ILE A 103 -3.92 3.70 16.33
C ILE A 103 -5.41 3.52 16.00
N GLY A 104 -6.20 4.54 16.29
CA GLY A 104 -7.65 4.50 16.12
C GLY A 104 -8.35 3.72 17.23
N ARG A 105 -9.69 3.65 17.12
CA ARG A 105 -10.61 3.09 18.11
C ARG A 105 -11.74 2.35 17.38
N PRO A 106 -12.53 1.49 18.04
CA PRO A 106 -13.66 0.80 17.42
C PRO A 106 -14.65 1.74 16.70
N SER A 107 -14.76 2.99 17.15
CA SER A 107 -15.57 4.03 16.53
C SER A 107 -14.96 4.63 15.26
N THR A 108 -13.64 4.53 15.05
CA THR A 108 -12.93 5.22 13.97
C THR A 108 -12.46 4.30 12.84
N TYR A 109 -12.26 3.00 13.07
CA TYR A 109 -11.74 2.07 12.04
C TYR A 109 -12.48 2.15 10.70
N ALA A 110 -13.80 2.04 10.71
CA ALA A 110 -14.61 2.13 9.48
C ALA A 110 -14.46 3.50 8.80
N SER A 111 -14.43 4.59 9.59
CA SER A 111 -14.28 5.94 9.05
C SER A 111 -12.89 6.21 8.48
N ILE A 112 -11.83 5.63 9.06
CA ILE A 112 -10.46 5.70 8.52
C ILE A 112 -10.42 4.99 7.17
N MET A 113 -10.94 3.76 7.10
CA MET A 113 -10.98 2.97 5.85
C MET A 113 -11.75 3.71 4.76
N GLN A 114 -12.91 4.27 5.10
CA GLN A 114 -13.70 5.05 4.16
C GLN A 114 -12.95 6.31 3.71
N THR A 115 -12.34 7.04 4.64
CA THR A 115 -11.67 8.32 4.32
C THR A 115 -10.48 8.14 3.38
N ILE A 116 -9.65 7.12 3.60
CA ILE A 116 -8.47 6.89 2.73
C ILE A 116 -8.86 6.41 1.33
N GLN A 117 -10.01 5.73 1.20
CA GLN A 117 -10.58 5.32 -0.09
C GLN A 117 -11.25 6.49 -0.81
N ASP A 118 -12.15 7.22 -0.13
CA ASP A 118 -12.91 8.33 -0.69
C ASP A 118 -12.00 9.48 -1.15
N ARG A 119 -10.86 9.68 -0.47
CA ARG A 119 -9.84 10.67 -0.85
C ARG A 119 -8.87 10.18 -1.92
N GLY A 120 -8.99 8.93 -2.38
CA GLY A 120 -8.17 8.37 -3.45
C GLY A 120 -6.72 8.07 -3.07
N TYR A 121 -6.43 7.85 -1.78
CA TYR A 121 -5.12 7.37 -1.34
C TYR A 121 -4.96 5.87 -1.55
N VAL A 122 -6.07 5.13 -1.41
CA VAL A 122 -6.09 3.68 -1.52
C VAL A 122 -7.26 3.27 -2.39
N TRP A 123 -7.07 2.23 -3.19
CA TRP A 123 -8.13 1.57 -3.96
C TRP A 123 -8.09 0.06 -3.73
N LYS A 124 -9.16 -0.64 -4.14
CA LYS A 124 -9.28 -2.09 -3.94
C LYS A 124 -9.04 -2.86 -5.24
N LYS A 125 -8.08 -3.79 -5.22
CA LYS A 125 -7.90 -4.83 -6.25
C LYS A 125 -8.36 -6.16 -5.67
N GLY A 126 -9.62 -6.51 -5.88
CA GLY A 126 -10.27 -7.59 -5.13
C GLY A 126 -10.43 -7.19 -3.65
N SER A 127 -9.91 -8.01 -2.73
CA SER A 127 -9.90 -7.70 -1.29
C SER A 127 -8.67 -6.90 -0.83
N ALA A 128 -7.64 -6.78 -1.67
CA ALA A 128 -6.40 -6.12 -1.33
C ALA A 128 -6.51 -4.59 -1.48
N LEU A 129 -5.99 -3.88 -0.49
CA LEU A 129 -5.81 -2.43 -0.48
C LEU A 129 -4.50 -2.08 -1.18
N VAL A 130 -4.59 -1.24 -2.22
CA VAL A 130 -3.46 -0.81 -3.04
C VAL A 130 -3.29 0.70 -2.90
N PRO A 131 -2.11 1.20 -2.49
CA PRO A 131 -1.85 2.63 -2.45
C PRO A 131 -1.77 3.22 -3.86
N THR A 132 -2.28 4.45 -4.01
CA THR A 132 -2.10 5.24 -5.24
C THR A 132 -0.77 5.96 -5.24
N TRP A 133 -0.31 6.41 -6.41
CA TRP A 133 0.88 7.27 -6.52
C TRP A 133 0.71 8.59 -5.77
N THR A 134 -0.51 9.10 -5.64
CA THR A 134 -0.82 10.26 -4.79
C THR A 134 -0.55 9.95 -3.31
N ALA A 135 -0.88 8.74 -2.85
CA ALA A 135 -0.55 8.34 -1.47
C ALA A 135 0.95 8.29 -1.25
N PHE A 136 1.74 7.78 -2.20
CA PHE A 136 3.21 7.82 -2.09
C PHE A 136 3.73 9.25 -1.96
N ALA A 137 3.28 10.19 -2.79
CA ALA A 137 3.72 11.59 -2.70
C ALA A 137 3.35 12.23 -1.36
N VAL A 138 2.14 11.97 -0.85
CA VAL A 138 1.70 12.51 0.44
C VAL A 138 2.47 11.88 1.61
N ILE A 139 2.67 10.56 1.60
CA ILE A 139 3.43 9.90 2.67
C ILE A 139 4.90 10.33 2.62
N GLN A 140 5.52 10.42 1.44
CA GLN A 140 6.88 10.94 1.28
C GLN A 140 7.02 12.36 1.84
N LEU A 141 6.10 13.26 1.48
CA LEU A 141 6.05 14.62 2.04
C LEU A 141 6.02 14.62 3.56
N LEU A 142 5.18 13.75 4.14
CA LEU A 142 4.99 13.68 5.58
C LEU A 142 6.19 13.04 6.29
N GLU A 143 6.79 11.99 5.73
CA GLU A 143 7.97 11.33 6.29
C GLU A 143 9.20 12.23 6.22
N GLU A 144 9.39 13.00 5.14
CA GLU A 144 10.57 13.85 4.95
C GLU A 144 10.48 15.16 5.78
N HIS A 145 9.29 15.74 5.95
CA HIS A 145 9.14 17.06 6.56
C HIS A 145 8.36 17.08 7.88
N PHE A 146 7.63 16.01 8.20
CA PHE A 146 6.73 15.91 9.35
C PHE A 146 6.85 14.56 10.08
N SER A 147 8.04 13.94 10.04
CA SER A 147 8.31 12.58 10.55
C SER A 147 7.71 12.30 11.93
N ASP A 148 7.83 13.28 12.83
CA ASP A 148 7.38 13.14 14.22
C ASP A 148 5.86 12.98 14.34
N VAL A 149 5.09 13.56 13.41
CA VAL A 149 3.62 13.58 13.43
C VAL A 149 3.01 12.36 12.76
N VAL A 150 3.74 11.73 11.82
CA VAL A 150 3.30 10.50 11.14
C VAL A 150 3.90 9.22 11.72
N ASP A 151 4.70 9.33 12.76
CA ASP A 151 5.17 8.19 13.53
C ASP A 151 4.00 7.42 14.17
N TYR A 152 4.07 6.09 14.13
CA TYR A 152 3.03 5.24 14.66
C TYR A 152 2.89 5.39 16.18
N ALA A 153 4.02 5.47 16.90
CA ALA A 153 3.98 5.61 18.34
C ALA A 153 3.45 6.99 18.75
N PHE A 154 3.76 8.05 17.99
CA PHE A 154 3.17 9.36 18.21
C PHE A 154 1.65 9.33 18.11
N THR A 155 1.12 8.74 17.04
CA THR A 155 -0.33 8.65 16.83
C THR A 155 -1.01 7.84 17.92
N ALA A 156 -0.42 6.71 18.33
CA ALA A 156 -0.94 5.90 19.43
C ALA A 156 -0.97 6.67 20.76
N ARG A 157 0.13 7.37 21.09
CA ARG A 157 0.19 8.22 22.31
C ARG A 157 -0.88 9.31 22.28
N MET A 158 -1.08 9.97 21.15
CA MET A 158 -2.10 11.01 20.99
C MET A 158 -3.50 10.45 21.30
N GLU A 159 -3.83 9.25 20.83
CA GLU A 159 -5.11 8.61 21.13
C GLU A 159 -5.26 8.28 22.64
N ASP A 160 -4.20 7.80 23.27
CA ASP A 160 -4.20 7.51 24.72
C ASP A 160 -4.37 8.79 25.56
N GLU A 161 -3.73 9.89 25.17
CA GLU A 161 -3.90 11.19 25.84
C GLU A 161 -5.33 11.73 25.68
N LEU A 162 -5.95 11.55 24.52
CA LEU A 162 -7.36 11.90 24.31
C LEU A 162 -8.29 11.06 25.20
N ASP A 163 -8.00 9.78 25.40
CA ASP A 163 -8.73 8.93 26.34
C ASP A 163 -8.54 9.40 27.80
N GLN A 164 -7.34 9.83 28.17
CA GLN A 164 -7.09 10.41 29.50
C GLN A 164 -7.83 11.74 29.72
N ILE A 165 -7.93 12.58 28.68
CA ILE A 165 -8.77 13.80 28.71
C ILE A 165 -10.24 13.41 28.91
N ALA A 166 -10.74 12.40 28.19
CA ALA A 166 -12.10 11.91 28.34
C ALA A 166 -12.37 11.34 29.74
N ALA A 167 -11.36 10.73 30.37
CA ALA A 167 -11.41 10.25 31.75
C ALA A 167 -11.23 11.34 32.82
N GLY A 168 -10.95 12.59 32.41
CA GLY A 168 -10.70 13.71 33.32
C GLY A 168 -9.35 13.65 34.05
N GLN A 169 -8.40 12.87 33.53
CA GLN A 169 -7.05 12.72 34.07
C GLN A 169 -6.09 13.78 33.52
N VAL A 170 -6.38 14.30 32.33
CA VAL A 170 -5.57 15.32 31.65
C VAL A 170 -6.45 16.51 31.28
N GLU A 171 -5.92 17.72 31.49
CA GLU A 171 -6.61 18.94 31.09
C GLU A 171 -6.45 19.20 29.59
N ARG A 172 -7.57 19.45 28.91
CA ARG A 172 -7.64 19.69 27.45
C ARG A 172 -6.82 20.91 26.99
N GLU A 173 -6.90 22.02 27.72
CA GLU A 173 -6.29 23.28 27.28
C GLU A 173 -4.75 23.25 27.34
N PRO A 174 -4.11 22.78 28.42
CA PRO A 174 -2.67 22.54 28.44
C PRO A 174 -2.22 21.59 27.33
N TRP A 175 -2.96 20.50 27.10
CA TRP A 175 -2.65 19.55 26.03
C TRP A 175 -2.65 20.20 24.64
N LEU A 176 -3.72 20.96 24.31
CA LEU A 176 -3.82 21.66 23.02
C LEU A 176 -2.71 22.71 22.83
N ASN A 177 -2.38 23.46 23.88
CA ASN A 177 -1.32 24.46 23.81
C ASN A 177 0.04 23.80 23.50
N ARG A 178 0.37 22.69 24.17
CA ARG A 178 1.61 21.96 23.91
C ARG A 178 1.65 21.34 22.51
N PHE A 179 0.59 20.66 22.09
CA PHE A 179 0.53 20.08 20.74
C PHE A 179 0.71 21.15 19.64
N TRP A 180 0.08 22.31 19.83
CA TRP A 180 0.08 23.36 18.81
C TRP A 180 1.34 24.24 18.82
N PHE A 181 1.75 24.72 19.99
CA PHE A 181 2.87 25.66 20.15
C PHE A 181 4.20 25.00 20.51
N GLY A 182 4.18 23.74 20.93
CA GLY A 182 5.36 23.05 21.45
C GLY A 182 5.72 23.50 22.86
N ASP A 183 6.83 22.97 23.36
CA ASP A 183 7.40 23.35 24.65
C ASP A 183 8.73 24.09 24.39
N GLU A 184 8.67 25.41 24.13
CA GLU A 184 9.86 26.25 23.93
C GLU A 184 10.75 26.38 25.20
N ALA A 185 10.23 25.99 26.37
CA ALA A 185 10.99 25.93 27.61
C ALA A 185 11.29 24.46 27.94
N GLY A 186 12.56 24.06 27.84
CA GLY A 186 13.05 22.74 28.23
C GLY A 186 12.97 22.46 29.74
N GLU A 187 11.81 22.62 30.36
CA GLU A 187 11.52 22.00 31.65
C GLU A 187 10.56 20.82 31.45
N PRO A 188 11.00 19.58 31.75
CA PRO A 188 10.12 18.43 31.71
C PRO A 188 9.05 18.60 32.79
N THR A 189 7.82 18.96 32.39
CA THR A 189 6.70 18.95 33.31
C THR A 189 6.34 17.48 33.58
N ALA A 190 6.66 17.02 34.79
CA ALA A 190 6.72 15.62 35.18
C ALA A 190 5.37 14.87 35.23
N GLU A 191 4.32 15.37 34.60
CA GLU A 191 2.96 14.82 34.76
C GLU A 191 2.29 14.39 33.45
N LEU A 192 2.87 14.67 32.27
CA LEU A 192 2.30 14.27 30.98
C LEU A 192 3.40 13.66 30.11
N ALA A 193 3.23 12.39 29.74
CA ALA A 193 4.27 11.59 29.08
C ALA A 193 4.50 12.03 27.63
N ASP A 194 5.59 12.77 27.40
CA ASP A 194 6.41 12.76 26.18
C ASP A 194 5.67 12.86 24.83
N VAL A 195 5.23 14.08 24.51
CA VAL A 195 5.68 14.66 23.23
C VAL A 195 7.16 14.96 23.43
N SER A 196 8.05 14.37 22.63
CA SER A 196 9.52 14.46 22.84
C SER A 196 9.94 15.83 23.41
N PRO A 197 10.61 15.88 24.58
CA PRO A 197 11.10 17.13 25.14
C PRO A 197 11.82 17.96 24.08
N GLY A 198 11.37 19.20 23.84
CA GLY A 198 11.89 20.06 22.78
C GLY A 198 11.17 19.95 21.43
N SER A 199 9.97 19.37 21.37
CA SER A 199 9.14 19.42 20.16
C SER A 199 8.73 20.87 19.84
N PRO A 200 8.93 21.33 18.60
CA PRO A 200 8.67 22.71 18.19
C PRO A 200 7.17 23.03 18.04
N GLY A 201 6.28 22.03 18.23
CA GLY A 201 4.84 22.17 18.04
C GLY A 201 4.42 22.14 16.57
N LEU A 202 3.16 21.77 16.33
CA LEU A 202 2.61 21.63 14.98
C LEU A 202 2.70 22.95 14.17
N LYS A 203 2.48 24.10 14.82
CA LYS A 203 2.54 25.40 14.17
C LYS A 203 3.92 25.66 13.57
N ALA A 204 4.99 25.47 14.34
CA ALA A 204 6.35 25.72 13.86
C ALA A 204 6.77 24.69 12.79
N LEU A 205 6.35 23.43 12.93
CA LEU A 205 6.58 22.41 11.91
C LEU A 205 5.99 22.81 10.56
N VAL A 206 4.73 23.26 10.55
CA VAL A 206 4.03 23.68 9.33
C VAL A 206 4.65 24.93 8.72
N GLU A 207 5.02 25.94 9.53
CA GLU A 207 5.67 27.14 8.99
C GLU A 207 7.06 26.84 8.40
N ARG A 208 7.87 25.98 9.03
CA ARG A 208 9.17 25.58 8.47
C ARG A 208 9.03 24.82 7.15
N GLY A 209 8.06 23.92 7.07
CA GLY A 209 7.85 23.13 5.85
C GLY A 209 7.57 24.01 4.62
N LYS A 210 6.75 25.05 4.74
CA LYS A 210 6.34 25.91 3.60
C LYS A 210 7.51 26.48 2.81
N ASP A 211 8.60 26.83 3.49
CA ASP A 211 9.76 27.46 2.85
C ASP A 211 10.77 26.46 2.30
N THR A 212 10.77 25.22 2.79
CA THR A 212 11.77 24.20 2.46
C THR A 212 11.28 23.13 1.48
N ILE A 213 9.97 22.97 1.34
CA ILE A 213 9.38 21.91 0.51
C ILE A 213 9.42 22.33 -0.97
N ASP A 214 10.09 21.53 -1.81
CA ASP A 214 9.97 21.63 -3.26
C ASP A 214 8.85 20.69 -3.77
N PRO A 215 7.70 21.22 -4.23
CA PRO A 215 6.61 20.38 -4.72
C PRO A 215 6.99 19.57 -5.97
N ALA A 216 7.95 20.03 -6.78
CA ALA A 216 8.34 19.31 -7.99
C ALA A 216 9.11 18.02 -7.68
N GLU A 217 9.86 18.04 -6.57
CA GLU A 217 10.64 16.92 -6.06
C GLU A 217 9.79 15.94 -5.26
N ILE A 218 8.93 16.44 -4.35
CA ILE A 218 7.98 15.59 -3.59
C ILE A 218 7.03 14.80 -4.50
N ASN A 219 6.69 15.35 -5.67
CA ASN A 219 5.87 14.63 -6.64
C ASN A 219 6.67 13.60 -7.44
N VAL A 220 7.96 13.37 -7.19
CA VAL A 220 8.74 12.27 -7.76
C VAL A 220 8.69 11.08 -6.81
N VAL A 221 7.70 10.21 -7.01
CA VAL A 221 7.41 9.11 -6.07
C VAL A 221 8.22 7.84 -6.34
N ARG A 222 8.77 7.70 -7.55
CA ARG A 222 9.64 6.58 -7.92
C ARG A 222 10.56 7.00 -9.06
N ARG A 223 11.78 6.45 -9.05
CA ARG A 223 12.80 6.63 -10.07
C ARG A 223 13.24 5.28 -10.60
N PHE A 224 13.43 5.20 -11.92
CA PHE A 224 14.12 4.12 -12.59
C PHE A 224 15.28 4.71 -13.40
N VAL A 225 16.34 3.94 -13.56
CA VAL A 225 17.49 4.32 -14.38
C VAL A 225 17.62 3.26 -15.47
N THR A 226 17.62 3.67 -16.73
CA THR A 226 17.83 2.77 -17.88
C THR A 226 19.31 2.36 -17.97
N ASP A 227 19.59 1.32 -18.76
CA ASP A 227 20.98 0.87 -19.01
C ASP A 227 21.84 1.98 -19.66
N ASP A 228 21.21 2.89 -20.42
CA ASP A 228 21.84 4.05 -21.05
C ASP A 228 22.03 5.24 -20.08
N GLY A 229 21.63 5.09 -18.82
CA GLY A 229 21.79 6.10 -17.76
C GLY A 229 20.69 7.17 -17.72
N GLU A 230 19.61 7.00 -18.46
CA GLU A 230 18.48 7.95 -18.48
C GLU A 230 17.52 7.70 -17.31
N GLU A 231 17.05 8.78 -16.69
CA GLU A 231 16.12 8.70 -15.57
C GLU A 231 14.66 8.70 -16.06
N ILE A 232 13.87 7.76 -15.54
CA ILE A 232 12.42 7.72 -15.69
C ILE A 232 11.80 7.94 -14.30
N VAL A 233 10.93 8.93 -14.19
CA VAL A 233 10.27 9.29 -12.93
C VAL A 233 8.77 9.04 -12.99
N VAL A 234 8.20 8.56 -11.89
CA VAL A 234 6.75 8.46 -11.69
C VAL A 234 6.28 9.69 -10.93
N LYS A 235 5.22 10.34 -11.42
CA LYS A 235 4.61 11.47 -10.73
C LYS A 235 3.08 11.34 -10.67
N PRO A 236 2.44 11.72 -9.55
CA PRO A 236 1.00 11.95 -9.54
C PRO A 236 0.68 13.21 -10.35
N GLY A 237 -0.34 13.15 -11.19
CA GLY A 237 -0.78 14.26 -12.03
C GLY A 237 -2.26 14.57 -11.85
N ARG A 238 -2.67 15.79 -12.25
CA ARG A 238 -4.08 16.23 -12.23
C ARG A 238 -5.02 15.29 -12.99
N TYR A 239 -4.50 14.63 -14.02
CA TYR A 239 -5.26 13.77 -14.93
C TYR A 239 -5.01 12.28 -14.72
N GLY A 240 -4.25 11.92 -13.69
CA GLY A 240 -3.78 10.57 -13.44
C GLY A 240 -2.26 10.53 -13.24
N PRO A 241 -1.73 9.42 -12.71
CA PRO A 241 -0.30 9.18 -12.60
C PRO A 241 0.33 9.02 -13.99
N TYR A 242 1.59 9.45 -14.11
CA TYR A 242 2.31 9.35 -15.38
C TYR A 242 3.81 9.13 -15.16
N LEU A 243 4.44 8.51 -16.15
CA LEU A 243 5.88 8.39 -16.32
C LEU A 243 6.39 9.61 -17.06
N LYS A 244 7.59 10.07 -16.69
CA LYS A 244 8.31 11.11 -17.41
C LYS A 244 9.76 10.72 -17.62
N LYS A 245 10.26 10.88 -18.84
CA LYS A 245 11.64 10.65 -19.26
C LYS A 245 12.08 11.82 -20.14
N GLY A 246 12.91 12.73 -19.61
CA GLY A 246 13.22 13.98 -20.32
C GLY A 246 11.95 14.78 -20.63
N ASP A 247 11.67 14.97 -21.93
CA ASP A 247 10.46 15.63 -22.42
C ASP A 247 9.31 14.65 -22.74
N ASP A 248 9.58 13.35 -22.80
CA ASP A 248 8.60 12.31 -23.06
C ASP A 248 7.77 12.00 -21.82
N SER A 249 6.49 11.66 -22.04
CA SER A 249 5.58 11.26 -20.98
C SER A 249 4.59 10.19 -21.42
N ALA A 250 4.24 9.29 -20.50
CA ALA A 250 3.25 8.25 -20.73
C ALA A 250 2.34 8.11 -19.51
N SER A 251 1.04 7.92 -19.74
CA SER A 251 0.08 7.72 -18.65
C SER A 251 0.25 6.32 -18.06
N ILE A 252 0.16 6.21 -16.74
CA ILE A 252 0.13 4.92 -16.05
C ILE A 252 -1.33 4.45 -15.96
N PRO A 253 -1.68 3.24 -16.43
CA PRO A 253 -3.03 2.70 -16.30
C PRO A 253 -3.50 2.63 -14.84
N ASP A 254 -4.80 2.89 -14.61
CA ASP A 254 -5.38 2.94 -13.26
C ASP A 254 -5.40 1.58 -12.55
N ASP A 255 -5.36 0.47 -13.30
CA ASP A 255 -5.36 -0.91 -12.78
C ASP A 255 -3.95 -1.49 -12.54
N LEU A 256 -2.91 -0.78 -12.99
CA LEU A 256 -1.51 -1.14 -12.78
C LEU A 256 -1.10 -0.79 -11.35
N THR A 257 -0.78 -1.81 -10.56
CA THR A 257 -0.37 -1.60 -9.17
C THR A 257 1.08 -1.12 -9.09
N PRO A 258 1.49 -0.40 -8.02
CA PRO A 258 2.83 0.12 -7.89
C PRO A 258 3.95 -0.93 -7.97
N ASP A 259 3.76 -2.14 -7.47
CA ASP A 259 4.72 -3.25 -7.54
C ASP A 259 4.77 -3.95 -8.90
N GLU A 260 3.73 -3.83 -9.72
CA GLU A 260 3.73 -4.31 -11.12
C GLU A 260 4.45 -3.33 -12.08
N LEU A 261 4.68 -2.08 -11.65
CA LEU A 261 5.46 -1.10 -12.40
C LEU A 261 6.96 -1.25 -12.10
N ASP A 262 7.63 -2.08 -12.89
CA ASP A 262 9.08 -2.20 -12.93
C ASP A 262 9.69 -1.36 -14.09
N LEU A 263 11.03 -1.39 -14.22
CA LEU A 263 11.73 -0.66 -15.28
C LEU A 263 11.30 -1.12 -16.67
N ALA A 264 11.13 -2.43 -16.88
CA ALA A 264 10.75 -2.97 -18.18
C ALA A 264 9.35 -2.48 -18.59
N LYS A 265 8.40 -2.49 -17.65
CA LYS A 265 7.05 -1.96 -17.86
C LYS A 265 7.04 -0.45 -18.05
N ALA A 266 7.90 0.29 -17.35
CA ALA A 266 8.03 1.73 -17.54
C ALA A 266 8.52 2.09 -18.94
N VAL A 267 9.53 1.37 -19.46
CA VAL A 267 10.01 1.52 -20.84
C VAL A 267 8.93 1.12 -21.84
N GLU A 268 8.25 -0.01 -21.64
CA GLU A 268 7.14 -0.45 -22.49
C GLU A 268 6.04 0.62 -22.62
N LEU A 269 5.66 1.27 -21.51
CA LEU A 269 4.64 2.32 -21.51
C LEU A 269 5.10 3.60 -22.20
N LEU A 270 6.39 3.95 -22.11
CA LEU A 270 6.96 5.12 -22.78
C LEU A 270 7.12 4.90 -24.28
N ASP A 271 7.49 3.68 -24.70
CA ASP A 271 7.65 3.30 -26.09
C ASP A 271 6.31 2.98 -26.77
N ALA A 272 5.26 2.73 -25.98
CA ALA A 272 3.93 2.52 -26.51
C ALA A 272 3.51 3.75 -27.32
N PRO A 273 2.96 3.56 -28.54
CA PRO A 273 2.45 4.68 -29.31
C PRO A 273 1.41 5.40 -28.46
N SER A 274 1.58 6.71 -28.28
CA SER A 274 0.78 7.58 -27.39
C SER A 274 -0.73 7.56 -27.65
N GLY A 275 -1.19 6.78 -28.64
CA GLY A 275 -2.52 6.83 -29.22
C GLY A 275 -2.70 8.07 -30.10
N ASP A 276 -1.66 8.91 -30.21
CA ASP A 276 -1.72 10.17 -30.92
C ASP A 276 -1.73 9.92 -32.43
N ARG A 277 -2.88 10.16 -33.06
CA ARG A 277 -3.04 9.99 -34.50
C ARG A 277 -3.48 11.30 -35.13
N VAL A 278 -2.64 11.85 -36.01
CA VAL A 278 -2.99 13.00 -36.85
C VAL A 278 -4.12 12.57 -37.80
N LEU A 279 -5.28 13.21 -37.70
CA LEU A 279 -6.42 13.01 -38.59
C LEU A 279 -6.31 13.83 -39.87
N GLY A 280 -5.58 14.94 -39.82
CA GLY A 280 -5.38 15.86 -40.94
C GLY A 280 -5.20 17.30 -40.46
N VAL A 281 -5.20 18.21 -41.42
CA VAL A 281 -5.04 19.65 -41.19
C VAL A 281 -6.40 20.33 -41.26
N HIS A 282 -6.73 21.19 -40.29
CA HIS A 282 -7.98 21.93 -40.30
C HIS A 282 -8.00 22.97 -41.45
N PRO A 283 -9.02 22.96 -42.33
CA PRO A 283 -8.98 23.69 -43.61
C PRO A 283 -8.96 25.21 -43.47
N GLU A 284 -9.48 25.77 -42.38
CA GLU A 284 -9.54 27.23 -42.18
C GLU A 284 -8.38 27.78 -41.35
N THR A 285 -7.77 26.95 -40.51
CA THR A 285 -6.74 27.40 -39.54
C THR A 285 -5.36 26.87 -39.87
N GLY A 286 -5.23 25.86 -40.73
CA GLY A 286 -3.96 25.23 -41.08
C GLY A 286 -3.32 24.44 -39.93
N LEU A 287 -4.02 24.25 -38.81
CA LEU A 287 -3.51 23.54 -37.64
C LEU A 287 -3.80 22.04 -37.72
N ASP A 288 -2.87 21.23 -37.21
CA ASP A 288 -3.04 19.79 -37.12
C ASP A 288 -4.16 19.40 -36.15
N VAL A 289 -4.95 18.42 -36.56
CA VAL A 289 -6.03 17.82 -35.77
C VAL A 289 -5.58 16.42 -35.36
N VAL A 290 -5.35 16.21 -34.06
CA VAL A 290 -4.75 14.99 -33.51
C VAL A 290 -5.77 14.31 -32.59
N VAL A 291 -6.02 13.02 -32.77
CA VAL A 291 -6.68 12.19 -31.75
C VAL A 291 -5.67 11.92 -30.68
N LYS A 292 -5.99 12.16 -29.42
CA LYS A 292 -5.20 11.82 -28.25
C LYS A 292 -6.03 11.00 -27.28
N ASN A 293 -5.40 10.21 -26.43
CA ASN A 293 -6.09 9.50 -25.34
C ASN A 293 -5.96 10.30 -24.04
N GLY A 294 -7.09 10.67 -23.43
CA GLY A 294 -7.14 11.42 -22.17
C GLY A 294 -7.98 10.71 -21.10
N ARG A 295 -8.05 11.32 -19.91
CA ARG A 295 -8.75 10.81 -18.72
C ARG A 295 -10.18 10.31 -18.94
N PHE A 296 -10.92 10.90 -19.89
CA PHE A 296 -12.33 10.58 -20.15
C PHE A 296 -12.54 9.75 -21.42
N GLY A 297 -11.45 9.22 -22.00
CA GLY A 297 -11.44 8.53 -23.28
C GLY A 297 -10.73 9.31 -24.38
N PRO A 298 -10.76 8.79 -25.62
CA PRO A 298 -10.18 9.46 -26.77
C PRO A 298 -10.81 10.84 -26.99
N TYR A 299 -9.99 11.83 -27.28
CA TYR A 299 -10.42 13.18 -27.62
C TYR A 299 -9.63 13.68 -28.82
N VAL A 300 -10.13 14.72 -29.49
CA VAL A 300 -9.46 15.39 -30.59
C VAL A 300 -8.95 16.72 -30.11
N GLN A 301 -7.71 17.05 -30.45
CA GLN A 301 -7.08 18.34 -30.20
C GLN A 301 -6.73 18.98 -31.54
N MET A 302 -6.99 20.28 -31.68
CA MET A 302 -6.57 21.07 -32.84
C MET A 302 -5.49 22.07 -32.43
N GLY A 303 -4.31 21.94 -33.05
CA GLY A 303 -3.09 22.70 -32.75
C GLY A 303 -2.25 22.08 -31.63
N GLU A 304 -0.98 22.48 -31.56
CA GLU A 304 -0.07 22.10 -30.49
C GLU A 304 -0.23 22.99 -29.26
N MET A 305 0.18 22.48 -28.10
CA MET A 305 0.20 23.28 -26.89
C MET A 305 1.41 24.21 -26.95
N PRO A 306 1.25 25.53 -26.67
CA PRO A 306 2.38 26.45 -26.73
C PRO A 306 3.50 26.03 -25.78
N GLU A 307 4.75 25.98 -26.25
CA GLU A 307 5.91 25.67 -25.42
C GLU A 307 6.20 26.81 -24.43
N GLY A 308 6.15 26.51 -23.12
CA GLY A 308 6.51 27.46 -22.07
C GLY A 308 6.03 27.05 -20.67
N LYS A 309 6.89 27.24 -19.66
CA LYS A 309 6.52 27.04 -18.24
C LYS A 309 5.67 28.23 -17.75
N GLY A 310 4.34 28.12 -17.84
CA GLY A 310 3.42 29.14 -17.31
C GLY A 310 1.93 28.81 -17.51
N LYS A 311 1.04 29.56 -16.84
CA LYS A 311 -0.41 29.47 -17.09
C LYS A 311 -0.70 30.00 -18.50
N VAL A 312 -0.90 29.10 -19.45
CA VAL A 312 -1.38 29.43 -20.81
C VAL A 312 -2.76 30.08 -20.70
N LYS A 313 -2.94 31.26 -21.29
CA LYS A 313 -4.22 31.97 -21.29
C LYS A 313 -5.29 31.11 -21.99
N PRO A 314 -6.58 31.20 -21.61
CA PRO A 314 -7.63 30.37 -22.21
C PRO A 314 -7.72 30.49 -23.73
N GLU A 315 -7.39 31.67 -24.27
CA GLU A 315 -7.37 31.99 -25.70
C GLU A 315 -6.23 31.31 -26.48
N ASP A 316 -5.12 30.98 -25.80
CA ASP A 316 -3.92 30.36 -26.40
C ASP A 316 -3.91 28.83 -26.23
N LYS A 317 -4.95 28.26 -25.59
CA LYS A 317 -5.06 26.81 -25.44
C LYS A 317 -5.58 26.17 -26.73
N PRO A 318 -5.00 25.03 -27.15
CA PRO A 318 -5.52 24.31 -28.30
C PRO A 318 -6.96 23.86 -28.03
N LYS A 319 -7.81 23.90 -29.07
CA LYS A 319 -9.22 23.51 -28.95
C LYS A 319 -9.30 21.98 -28.84
N THR A 320 -10.03 21.47 -27.85
CA THR A 320 -10.20 20.03 -27.61
C THR A 320 -11.67 19.61 -27.60
N ALA A 321 -11.98 18.41 -28.10
CA ALA A 321 -13.33 17.83 -28.07
C ALA A 321 -13.29 16.32 -27.79
N SER A 322 -14.13 15.82 -26.89
CA SER A 322 -14.23 14.38 -26.59
C SER A 322 -14.82 13.59 -27.77
N LEU A 323 -14.32 12.37 -28.03
CA LEU A 323 -14.86 11.47 -29.07
C LEU A 323 -15.99 10.56 -28.55
N PHE A 324 -16.18 10.47 -27.24
CA PHE A 324 -17.36 9.83 -26.67
C PHE A 324 -18.50 10.85 -26.52
N LYS A 325 -19.70 10.42 -26.92
CA LYS A 325 -20.94 11.19 -26.76
C LYS A 325 -21.21 11.35 -25.25
N THR A 326 -21.29 12.58 -24.79
CA THR A 326 -21.90 12.94 -23.49
C THR A 326 -23.28 12.32 -23.34
#